data_AF-A0A0D0GKN1-F1
#
_entry.id   AF-A0A0D0GKN1-F1
#
_cell.length_a   1.000
_cell.length_b   1.000
_cell.length_c   1.000
_cell.angle_alpha   90.00
_cell.angle_beta   90.00
_cell.angle_gamma   90.00
#
_symmetry.space_group_name_H-M   'P 1'
#
loop_
_entity.id
_entity.type
_entity.pdbx_description
1 polymer ?
#
loop_
_entity_poly.entity_id
_entity_poly.type
_entity_poly.pdbx_seq_one_letter_code
_entity_poly.pdbx_strand_id
1 'polypeptide(L)'
;MSIPKIIHQTFKTSKLPLITRWHIAGFRRKNPDYVYEFYDDKRIEAFLSEEFGEDILSLYQRINIGAAKADFFRYAVLYKKGGVYLDIDSGINGRLDNFILPGDKAVVSPEGNPDMFVQWALIYEPHHPFLKKTLELMYGNIRSNRYPHDVHQMTGPSVYTRAVRECLTESPDIPHRLTGVDYDHHFRFKYPLSKLLYEKGEHWKKAQLTKPVLKPE
;
A
#
# COMPACT_ATOMS: atom_id res chain seq x y z
N MET A 1 -1.43 19.10 11.13
CA MET A 1 -1.07 17.66 11.13
C MET A 1 -0.56 17.35 9.74
N SER A 2 0.67 16.88 9.59
CA SER A 2 1.30 16.69 8.28
C SER A 2 0.71 15.50 7.51
N ILE A 3 0.28 14.47 8.22
CA ILE A 3 -0.41 13.30 7.67
C ILE A 3 -1.90 13.62 7.54
N PRO A 4 -2.46 13.69 6.32
CA PRO A 4 -3.88 13.98 6.13
C PRO A 4 -4.79 12.91 6.75
N LYS A 5 -5.95 13.32 7.27
CA LYS A 5 -6.94 12.39 7.83
C LYS A 5 -7.76 11.70 6.72
N ILE A 6 -7.10 10.88 5.93
CA ILE A 6 -7.69 10.11 4.82
C ILE A 6 -7.26 8.65 4.95
N ILE A 7 -8.22 7.72 4.84
CA ILE A 7 -7.98 6.27 4.80
C ILE A 7 -8.26 5.80 3.37
N HIS A 8 -7.25 5.24 2.72
CA HIS A 8 -7.33 4.67 1.37
C HIS A 8 -7.38 3.15 1.44
N GLN A 9 -8.29 2.55 0.69
CA GLN A 9 -8.29 1.11 0.42
C GLN A 9 -8.58 0.86 -1.06
N THR A 10 -8.12 -0.29 -1.55
CA THR A 10 -8.40 -0.70 -2.93
C THR A 10 -8.84 -2.15 -3.02
N PHE A 11 -9.67 -2.44 -4.01
CA PHE A 11 -9.95 -3.80 -4.45
C PHE A 11 -10.44 -3.76 -5.88
N LYS A 12 -10.27 -4.86 -6.64
CA LYS A 12 -10.64 -4.97 -8.06
C LYS A 12 -12.05 -4.43 -8.43
N THR A 13 -12.98 -4.46 -7.47
CA THR A 13 -14.37 -4.03 -7.66
C THR A 13 -14.93 -3.46 -6.37
N SER A 14 -15.85 -2.51 -6.52
CA SER A 14 -16.65 -1.96 -5.42
C SER A 14 -17.69 -2.94 -4.83
N LYS A 15 -17.94 -4.09 -5.49
CA LYS A 15 -18.81 -5.15 -4.97
C LYS A 15 -18.09 -5.98 -3.91
N LEU A 16 -17.96 -5.43 -2.71
CA LEU A 16 -17.34 -6.09 -1.56
C LEU A 16 -18.33 -7.02 -0.83
N PRO A 17 -17.87 -8.17 -0.29
CA PRO A 17 -18.66 -9.00 0.59
C PRO A 17 -19.20 -8.22 1.81
N LEU A 18 -20.38 -8.60 2.30
CA LEU A 18 -21.01 -7.95 3.46
C LEU A 18 -20.09 -7.95 4.70
N ILE A 19 -19.36 -9.04 4.92
CA ILE A 19 -18.41 -9.16 6.02
C ILE A 19 -17.29 -8.11 5.93
N THR A 20 -16.74 -7.88 4.73
CA THR A 20 -15.72 -6.85 4.48
C THR A 20 -16.28 -5.46 4.76
N ARG A 21 -17.48 -5.17 4.24
CA ARG A 21 -18.16 -3.89 4.47
C ARG A 21 -18.42 -3.64 5.96
N TRP A 22 -18.76 -4.68 6.71
CA TRP A 22 -18.95 -4.59 8.17
C TRP A 22 -17.64 -4.26 8.90
N HIS A 23 -16.52 -4.91 8.55
CA HIS A 23 -15.22 -4.59 9.11
C HIS A 23 -14.78 -3.14 8.81
N ILE A 24 -15.01 -2.69 7.57
CA ILE A 24 -14.75 -1.30 7.16
C ILE A 24 -15.58 -0.32 7.97
N ALA A 25 -16.89 -0.56 8.08
CA ALA A 25 -17.78 0.28 8.88
C ALA A 25 -17.34 0.31 10.36
N GLY A 26 -16.84 -0.81 10.89
CA GLY A 26 -16.36 -0.94 12.25
C GLY A 26 -15.23 0.03 12.59
N PHE A 27 -14.17 0.09 11.79
CA PHE A 27 -13.07 1.02 12.05
C PHE A 27 -13.41 2.46 11.67
N ARG A 28 -14.24 2.69 10.64
CA ARG A 28 -14.68 4.04 10.25
C ARG A 28 -15.49 4.70 11.36
N ARG A 29 -16.38 3.97 12.04
CA ARG A 29 -17.14 4.48 13.18
C ARG A 29 -16.25 4.95 14.33
N LYS A 30 -15.08 4.33 14.51
CA LYS A 30 -14.08 4.75 15.52
C LYS A 30 -13.26 5.96 15.08
N ASN A 31 -13.26 6.27 13.78
CA ASN A 31 -12.44 7.30 13.15
C ASN A 31 -13.30 8.24 12.29
N PRO A 32 -14.33 8.90 12.86
CA PRO A 32 -15.30 9.69 12.09
C PRO A 32 -14.67 10.91 11.39
N ASP A 33 -13.56 11.42 11.92
CA ASP A 33 -12.84 12.57 11.36
C ASP A 33 -11.94 12.21 10.16
N TYR A 34 -11.81 10.92 9.85
CA TYR A 34 -11.06 10.45 8.69
C TYR A 34 -11.97 10.24 7.49
N VAL A 35 -11.64 10.91 6.38
CA VAL A 35 -12.29 10.65 5.09
C VAL A 35 -11.92 9.24 4.64
N TYR A 36 -12.89 8.47 4.15
CA TYR A 36 -12.66 7.13 3.64
C TYR A 36 -12.77 7.11 2.12
N GLU A 37 -11.69 6.71 1.46
CA GLU A 37 -11.57 6.66 0.01
C GLU A 37 -11.33 5.23 -0.47
N PHE A 38 -12.30 4.69 -1.21
CA PHE A 38 -12.18 3.37 -1.83
C PHE A 38 -11.91 3.48 -3.32
N TYR A 39 -10.95 2.71 -3.83
CA TYR A 39 -10.56 2.72 -5.23
C TYR A 39 -10.71 1.33 -5.85
N ASP A 40 -11.58 1.23 -6.86
CA ASP A 40 -11.55 0.10 -7.80
C ASP A 40 -10.56 0.36 -8.94
N ASP A 41 -10.31 -0.66 -9.77
CA ASP A 41 -9.31 -0.58 -10.83
C ASP A 41 -9.55 0.62 -11.77
N LYS A 42 -10.81 0.94 -12.09
CA LYS A 42 -11.16 2.09 -12.94
C LYS A 42 -10.79 3.41 -12.27
N ARG A 43 -11.07 3.54 -10.98
CA ARG A 43 -10.72 4.74 -10.22
C ARG A 43 -9.21 4.88 -10.02
N ILE A 44 -8.48 3.77 -9.91
CA ILE A 44 -7.01 3.79 -9.88
C ILE A 44 -6.45 4.31 -11.20
N GLU A 45 -6.93 3.80 -12.34
CA GLU A 45 -6.45 4.24 -13.66
C GLU A 45 -6.73 5.73 -13.89
N ALA A 46 -7.94 6.20 -13.55
CA ALA A 46 -8.27 7.62 -13.63
C ALA A 46 -7.36 8.49 -12.74
N PHE A 47 -7.12 8.06 -11.50
CA PHE A 47 -6.22 8.76 -10.58
C PHE A 47 -4.78 8.81 -11.12
N LEU A 48 -4.27 7.70 -11.69
CA LEU A 48 -2.91 7.66 -12.23
C LEU A 48 -2.75 8.53 -13.48
N SER A 49 -3.74 8.51 -14.39
CA SER A 49 -3.75 9.41 -15.55
C SER A 49 -3.71 10.88 -15.13
N GLU A 50 -4.59 11.26 -14.19
CA GLU A 50 -4.71 12.65 -13.72
C GLU A 50 -3.47 13.14 -12.96
N GLU A 51 -2.89 12.32 -12.09
CA GLU A 51 -1.89 12.79 -11.12
C GLU A 51 -0.44 12.49 -11.51
N PHE A 52 -0.23 11.52 -12.41
CA PHE A 52 1.09 11.04 -12.83
C PHE A 52 1.29 10.98 -14.36
N GLY A 53 0.23 11.16 -15.15
CA GLY A 53 0.27 11.16 -16.61
C GLY A 53 0.32 9.76 -17.25
N GLU A 54 0.18 9.76 -18.58
CA GLU A 54 0.02 8.54 -19.39
C GLU A 54 1.23 7.60 -19.32
N ASP A 55 2.45 8.13 -19.20
CA ASP A 55 3.66 7.31 -19.08
C ASP A 55 3.59 6.39 -17.85
N ILE A 56 3.14 6.92 -16.71
CA ILE A 56 3.04 6.16 -15.46
C ILE A 56 1.83 5.23 -15.48
N LEU A 57 0.71 5.67 -16.05
CA LEU A 57 -0.46 4.81 -16.28
C LEU A 57 -0.07 3.58 -17.15
N SER A 58 0.74 3.78 -18.19
CA SER A 58 1.18 2.69 -19.06
C SER A 58 1.96 1.62 -18.30
N LEU A 59 2.82 2.02 -17.34
CA LEU A 59 3.55 1.08 -16.47
C LEU A 59 2.60 0.27 -15.60
N TYR A 60 1.59 0.93 -15.02
CA TYR A 60 0.55 0.25 -14.22
C TYR A 60 -0.25 -0.76 -15.06
N GLN A 61 -0.63 -0.38 -16.29
CA GLN A 61 -1.43 -1.23 -17.19
C GLN A 61 -0.67 -2.48 -17.68
N ARG A 62 0.68 -2.44 -17.68
CA ARG A 62 1.53 -3.61 -17.96
C ARG A 62 1.48 -4.66 -16.86
N ILE A 63 1.10 -4.31 -15.63
CA ILE A 63 1.06 -5.25 -14.51
C ILE A 63 -0.08 -6.26 -14.70
N ASN A 64 0.28 -7.55 -14.60
CA ASN A 64 -0.60 -8.69 -14.82
C ASN A 64 -1.20 -9.24 -13.52
N ILE A 65 -0.53 -9.02 -12.39
CA ILE A 65 -0.93 -9.57 -11.08
C ILE A 65 -1.62 -8.49 -10.24
N GLY A 66 -2.84 -8.77 -9.78
CA GLY A 66 -3.65 -7.80 -9.01
C GLY A 66 -3.00 -7.33 -7.70
N ALA A 67 -2.26 -8.21 -7.00
CA ALA A 67 -1.51 -7.81 -5.80
C ALA A 67 -0.42 -6.78 -6.14
N ALA A 68 0.31 -6.98 -7.25
CA ALA A 68 1.32 -6.03 -7.71
C ALA A 68 0.71 -4.68 -8.14
N LYS A 69 -0.53 -4.69 -8.68
CA LYS A 69 -1.29 -3.46 -8.93
C LYS A 69 -1.63 -2.71 -7.65
N ALA A 70 -2.03 -3.41 -6.59
CA ALA A 70 -2.32 -2.80 -5.29
C ALA A 70 -1.04 -2.24 -4.63
N ASP A 71 0.10 -2.90 -4.80
CA ASP A 71 1.41 -2.38 -4.39
C ASP A 71 1.77 -1.08 -5.10
N PHE A 72 1.59 -1.01 -6.43
CA PHE A 72 1.80 0.23 -7.16
C PHE A 72 0.91 1.35 -6.63
N PHE A 73 -0.38 1.07 -6.51
CA PHE A 73 -1.37 2.06 -6.12
C PHE A 73 -1.13 2.62 -4.71
N ARG A 74 -0.79 1.77 -3.73
CA ARG A 74 -0.61 2.21 -2.34
C ARG A 74 0.51 3.25 -2.19
N TYR A 75 1.61 3.08 -2.93
CA TYR A 75 2.69 4.07 -2.92
C TYR A 75 2.30 5.34 -3.67
N ALA A 76 1.65 5.21 -4.83
CA ALA A 76 1.24 6.35 -5.64
C ALA A 76 0.22 7.25 -4.91
N VAL A 77 -0.82 6.64 -4.33
CA VAL A 77 -1.87 7.40 -3.63
C VAL A 77 -1.33 8.09 -2.38
N LEU A 78 -0.48 7.43 -1.61
CA LEU A 78 0.13 8.04 -0.44
C LEU A 78 1.18 9.09 -0.80
N TYR A 79 1.95 8.89 -1.86
CA TYR A 79 2.89 9.90 -2.32
C TYR A 79 2.16 11.18 -2.72
N LYS A 80 1.01 11.08 -3.41
CA LYS A 80 0.28 12.25 -3.86
C LYS A 80 -0.59 12.87 -2.77
N LYS A 81 -1.38 12.05 -2.06
CA LYS A 81 -2.43 12.51 -1.14
C LYS A 81 -2.08 12.36 0.33
N GLY A 82 -1.03 11.61 0.67
CA GLY A 82 -0.74 11.21 2.04
C GLY A 82 -1.87 10.42 2.68
N GLY A 83 -1.80 10.31 4.01
CA GLY A 83 -2.79 9.68 4.86
C GLY A 83 -2.42 8.26 5.24
N VAL A 84 -3.43 7.41 5.36
CA VAL A 84 -3.30 6.02 5.77
C VAL A 84 -3.76 5.12 4.64
N TYR A 85 -2.91 4.23 4.16
CA TYR A 85 -3.33 3.12 3.30
C TYR A 85 -3.48 1.86 4.14
N LEU A 86 -4.46 1.03 3.79
CA LEU A 86 -4.72 -0.24 4.46
C LEU A 86 -5.19 -1.29 3.43
N ASP A 87 -4.60 -2.48 3.44
CA ASP A 87 -5.09 -3.60 2.61
C ASP A 87 -6.57 -3.89 2.93
N ILE A 88 -7.32 -4.34 1.93
CA ILE A 88 -8.78 -4.49 2.05
C ILE A 88 -9.20 -5.52 3.11
N ASP A 89 -8.33 -6.49 3.40
CA ASP A 89 -8.51 -7.52 4.42
C ASP A 89 -7.93 -7.15 5.79
N SER A 90 -7.33 -5.97 5.93
CA SER A 90 -6.78 -5.44 7.17
C SER A 90 -7.78 -4.55 7.93
N GLY A 91 -7.45 -4.18 9.16
CA GLY A 91 -8.29 -3.35 10.03
C GLY A 91 -7.52 -2.45 10.99
N ILE A 92 -8.24 -1.54 11.63
CA ILE A 92 -7.72 -0.62 12.65
C ILE A 92 -8.40 -0.95 13.98
N ASN A 93 -7.62 -1.23 15.02
CA ASN A 93 -8.16 -1.70 16.30
C ASN A 93 -8.70 -0.54 17.17
N GLY A 94 -8.23 0.69 16.97
CA GLY A 94 -8.59 1.86 17.79
C GLY A 94 -8.84 3.15 17.00
N ARG A 95 -8.71 4.29 17.70
CA ARG A 95 -8.69 5.63 17.10
C ARG A 95 -7.29 5.90 16.54
N LEU A 96 -7.20 6.32 15.29
CA LEU A 96 -5.94 6.69 14.65
C LEU A 96 -5.31 7.91 15.32
N ASP A 97 -6.11 8.87 15.80
CA ASP A 97 -5.60 10.04 16.54
C ASP A 97 -4.89 9.70 17.86
N ASN A 98 -5.12 8.49 18.42
CA ASN A 98 -4.39 8.03 19.60
C ASN A 98 -3.01 7.45 19.25
N PHE A 99 -2.75 7.22 17.96
CA PHE A 99 -1.56 6.53 17.47
C PHE A 99 -0.72 7.39 16.53
N ILE A 100 -1.35 8.14 15.63
CA ILE A 100 -0.72 9.08 14.70
C ILE A 100 -0.66 10.44 15.40
N LEU A 101 0.56 10.89 15.70
CA LEU A 101 0.80 12.10 16.45
C LEU A 101 0.84 13.32 15.51
N PRO A 102 0.49 14.54 15.98
CA PRO A 102 0.41 15.73 15.14
C PRO A 102 1.68 16.09 14.35
N GLY A 103 2.86 15.73 14.87
CA GLY A 103 4.17 15.97 14.26
C GLY A 103 4.71 14.81 13.43
N ASP A 104 4.01 13.68 13.36
CA ASP A 104 4.44 12.57 12.50
C ASP A 104 4.40 13.01 11.03
N LYS A 105 5.44 12.61 10.29
CA LYS A 105 5.54 12.76 8.83
C LYS A 105 5.49 11.41 8.11
N ALA A 106 6.03 10.39 8.75
CA ALA A 106 5.85 8.99 8.38
C ALA A 106 5.82 8.15 9.66
N VAL A 107 5.00 7.10 9.69
CA VAL A 107 5.03 6.08 10.73
C VAL A 107 5.34 4.76 10.06
N VAL A 108 6.49 4.18 10.42
CA VAL A 108 7.03 2.97 9.79
C VAL A 108 7.12 1.88 10.85
N SER A 109 6.80 0.65 10.46
CA SER A 109 6.83 -0.51 11.35
C SER A 109 7.62 -1.65 10.71
N PRO A 110 8.45 -2.39 11.46
CA PRO A 110 8.96 -3.68 11.00
C PRO A 110 7.82 -4.72 10.93
N GLU A 111 7.95 -5.69 10.03
CA GLU A 111 7.13 -6.91 10.02
C GLU A 111 7.68 -7.92 11.05
N GLY A 112 6.96 -9.02 11.26
CA GLY A 112 7.51 -10.17 12.02
C GLY A 112 8.79 -10.76 11.41
N ASN A 113 9.04 -10.51 10.12
CA ASN A 113 10.36 -10.66 9.53
C ASN A 113 11.18 -9.39 9.84
N PRO A 114 12.26 -9.47 10.64
CA PRO A 114 13.01 -8.31 11.10
C PRO A 114 13.66 -7.51 9.96
N ASP A 115 13.82 -8.12 8.79
CA ASP A 115 14.46 -7.49 7.64
C ASP A 115 13.52 -6.71 6.73
N MET A 116 12.24 -6.60 7.08
CA MET A 116 11.21 -6.03 6.21
C MET A 116 10.36 -5.01 6.96
N PHE A 117 9.94 -3.96 6.25
CA PHE A 117 8.94 -3.02 6.75
C PHE A 117 7.54 -3.40 6.28
N VAL A 118 6.56 -3.14 7.13
CA VAL A 118 5.14 -3.36 6.85
C VAL A 118 4.73 -2.54 5.62
N GLN A 119 4.11 -3.21 4.65
CA GLN A 119 3.48 -2.55 3.51
C GLN A 119 1.95 -2.68 3.46
N TRP A 120 1.38 -3.63 4.20
CA TRP A 120 -0.06 -3.89 4.22
C TRP A 120 -0.85 -2.77 4.91
N ALA A 121 -0.17 -1.94 5.69
CA ALA A 121 -0.63 -0.62 6.13
C ALA A 121 0.53 0.38 6.06
N LEU A 122 0.26 1.60 5.62
CA LEU A 122 1.28 2.64 5.41
C LEU A 122 0.72 3.99 5.85
N ILE A 123 1.54 4.82 6.49
CA ILE A 123 1.12 6.09 7.10
C ILE A 123 2.13 7.18 6.75
N TYR A 124 1.73 8.14 5.91
CA TYR A 124 2.66 9.11 5.32
C TYR A 124 2.04 10.49 5.09
N GLU A 125 2.84 11.53 5.22
CA GLU A 125 2.57 12.83 4.62
C GLU A 125 2.73 12.75 3.09
N PRO A 126 2.06 13.62 2.32
CA PRO A 126 2.28 13.67 0.89
C PRO A 126 3.74 14.06 0.56
N HIS A 127 4.26 13.51 -0.53
CA HIS A 127 5.60 13.73 -1.08
C HIS A 127 6.77 13.25 -0.21
N HIS A 128 6.52 12.35 0.74
CA HIS A 128 7.57 11.83 1.62
C HIS A 128 8.71 11.13 0.83
N PRO A 129 10.01 11.36 1.17
CA PRO A 129 11.15 10.81 0.43
C PRO A 129 11.14 9.29 0.25
N PHE A 130 10.71 8.54 1.27
CA PHE A 130 10.61 7.07 1.19
C PHE A 130 9.69 6.60 0.07
N LEU A 131 8.52 7.24 -0.09
CA LEU A 131 7.57 6.88 -1.15
C LEU A 131 8.08 7.34 -2.52
N LYS A 132 8.74 8.50 -2.59
CA LYS A 132 9.39 8.97 -3.84
C LYS A 132 10.39 7.93 -4.35
N LYS A 133 11.34 7.52 -3.50
CA LYS A 133 12.36 6.52 -3.82
C LYS A 133 11.74 5.17 -4.16
N THR A 134 10.68 4.77 -3.44
CA THR A 134 9.96 3.52 -3.73
C THR A 134 9.36 3.54 -5.13
N LEU A 135 8.68 4.63 -5.51
CA LEU A 135 8.11 4.80 -6.85
C LEU A 135 9.20 4.80 -7.92
N GLU A 136 10.28 5.55 -7.73
CA GLU A 136 11.42 5.60 -8.68
C GLU A 136 12.01 4.20 -8.95
N LEU A 137 12.29 3.46 -7.87
CA LEU A 137 12.82 2.10 -7.97
C LEU A 137 11.82 1.14 -8.63
N MET A 138 10.54 1.21 -8.24
CA MET A 138 9.49 0.38 -8.82
C MET A 138 9.29 0.67 -10.32
N TYR A 139 9.28 1.94 -10.73
CA TYR A 139 9.19 2.31 -12.14
C TYR A 139 10.38 1.77 -12.93
N GLY A 140 11.60 1.87 -12.38
CA GLY A 140 12.80 1.26 -12.96
C GLY A 140 12.68 -0.25 -13.13
N ASN A 141 12.17 -0.96 -12.11
CA ASN A 141 11.93 -2.39 -12.16
C ASN A 141 10.93 -2.77 -13.27
N ILE A 142 9.81 -2.04 -13.39
CA ILE A 142 8.77 -2.32 -14.40
C ILE A 142 9.30 -2.00 -15.81
N ARG A 143 9.98 -0.86 -15.99
CA ARG A 143 10.55 -0.47 -17.30
C ARG A 143 11.53 -1.51 -17.83
N SER A 144 12.40 -2.03 -16.96
CA SER A 144 13.41 -3.03 -17.31
C SER A 144 12.94 -4.48 -17.16
N ASN A 145 11.70 -4.71 -16.74
CA ASN A 145 11.16 -6.02 -16.36
C ASN A 145 12.13 -6.83 -15.47
N ARG A 146 12.72 -6.18 -14.46
CA ARG A 146 13.86 -6.72 -13.70
C ARG A 146 13.56 -8.01 -12.92
N TYR A 147 12.30 -8.20 -12.52
CA TYR A 147 11.86 -9.25 -11.61
C TYR A 147 10.61 -9.99 -12.14
N PRO A 148 10.70 -10.65 -13.31
CA PRO A 148 9.53 -11.10 -14.06
C PRO A 148 8.64 -12.11 -13.31
N HIS A 149 9.16 -12.79 -12.29
CA HIS A 149 8.43 -13.78 -11.48
C HIS A 149 8.47 -13.51 -9.98
N ASP A 150 8.82 -12.29 -9.58
CA ASP A 150 8.97 -11.90 -8.18
C ASP A 150 8.22 -10.60 -7.91
N VAL A 151 6.99 -10.73 -7.42
CA VAL A 151 6.15 -9.59 -7.03
C VAL A 151 6.80 -8.79 -5.92
N HIS A 152 7.48 -9.44 -4.96
CA HIS A 152 8.07 -8.77 -3.81
C HIS A 152 9.13 -7.76 -4.23
N GLN A 153 10.01 -8.15 -5.16
CA GLN A 153 11.04 -7.28 -5.68
C GLN A 153 10.55 -6.33 -6.77
N MET A 154 9.56 -6.74 -7.59
CA MET A 154 9.02 -5.88 -8.66
C MET A 154 8.30 -4.66 -8.07
N THR A 155 7.27 -4.90 -7.25
CA THR A 155 6.38 -3.86 -6.72
C THR A 155 6.16 -3.96 -5.22
N GLY A 156 6.41 -5.11 -4.59
CA GLY A 156 6.01 -5.39 -3.21
C GLY A 156 6.99 -4.92 -2.12
N PRO A 157 7.10 -5.66 -1.01
CA PRO A 157 7.70 -5.10 0.20
C PRO A 157 9.22 -5.03 0.12
N SER A 158 9.86 -5.78 -0.78
CA SER A 158 11.31 -5.76 -0.92
C SER A 158 11.78 -4.48 -1.59
N VAL A 159 11.08 -3.97 -2.61
CA VAL A 159 11.42 -2.67 -3.21
C VAL A 159 11.16 -1.51 -2.26
N TYR A 160 10.05 -1.55 -1.49
CA TYR A 160 9.75 -0.55 -0.47
C TYR A 160 10.79 -0.56 0.67
N THR A 161 11.11 -1.73 1.21
CA THR A 161 12.12 -1.86 2.27
C THR A 161 13.48 -1.37 1.80
N ARG A 162 13.88 -1.73 0.57
CA ARG A 162 15.11 -1.23 -0.06
C ARG A 162 15.10 0.30 -0.14
N ALA A 163 14.02 0.89 -0.63
CA ALA A 163 13.89 2.34 -0.76
C ALA A 163 14.04 3.07 0.59
N VAL A 164 13.35 2.60 1.62
CA VAL A 164 13.44 3.18 2.98
C VAL A 164 14.88 3.10 3.50
N ARG A 165 15.54 1.94 3.36
CA ARG A 165 16.92 1.73 3.81
C ARG A 165 17.93 2.59 3.04
N GLU A 166 17.78 2.70 1.71
CA GLU A 166 18.64 3.57 0.90
C GLU A 166 18.48 5.03 1.32
N CYS A 167 17.25 5.51 1.50
CA CYS A 167 16.98 6.87 1.98
C CYS A 167 17.61 7.13 3.36
N LEU A 168 17.49 6.19 4.30
CA LEU A 168 18.07 6.34 5.64
C LEU A 168 19.60 6.24 5.64
N THR A 169 20.18 5.52 4.68
CA THR A 169 21.64 5.48 4.48
C THR A 169 22.15 6.81 3.92
N GLU A 170 21.43 7.38 2.96
CA GLU A 170 21.75 8.66 2.32
C GLU A 170 21.46 9.87 3.24
N SER A 171 20.42 9.78 4.07
CA SER A 171 19.95 10.86 4.95
C SER A 171 19.26 10.27 6.19
N PRO A 172 20.02 9.99 7.26
CA PRO A 172 19.50 9.37 8.48
C PRO A 172 18.42 10.19 9.19
N ASP A 173 18.43 11.51 9.01
CA ASP A 173 17.53 12.46 9.70
C ASP A 173 16.18 12.67 8.99
N ILE A 174 15.85 11.88 7.95
CA ILE A 174 14.52 11.95 7.32
C ILE A 174 13.45 11.76 8.39
N PRO A 175 12.50 12.71 8.59
CA PRO A 175 11.58 12.62 9.71
C PRO A 175 10.63 11.43 9.57
N HIS A 176 10.75 10.46 10.48
CA HIS A 176 9.87 9.31 10.57
C HIS A 176 9.85 8.82 12.02
N ARG A 177 8.78 8.13 12.39
CA ARG A 177 8.68 7.41 13.65
C ARG A 177 8.68 5.92 13.38
N LEU A 178 9.60 5.19 14.02
CA LEU A 178 9.62 3.74 14.02
C LEU A 178 8.76 3.22 15.18
N THR A 179 7.88 2.26 14.91
CA THR A 179 7.05 1.58 15.91
C THR A 179 7.57 0.17 16.19
N GLY A 180 6.98 -0.52 17.16
CA GLY A 180 7.19 -1.97 17.27
C GLY A 180 6.53 -2.73 16.13
N VAL A 181 6.71 -4.05 16.13
CA VAL A 181 6.27 -4.96 15.07
C VAL A 181 4.78 -4.81 14.80
N ASP A 182 4.41 -4.76 13.52
CA ASP A 182 3.02 -4.62 13.05
C ASP A 182 2.24 -3.49 13.74
N TYR A 183 2.88 -2.33 13.90
CA TYR A 183 2.32 -1.11 14.49
C TYR A 183 1.81 -1.30 15.93
N ASP A 184 2.50 -2.09 16.75
CA ASP A 184 2.16 -2.30 18.17
C ASP A 184 0.70 -2.73 18.38
N HIS A 185 0.16 -3.54 17.45
CA HIS A 185 -1.24 -3.98 17.43
C HIS A 185 -2.30 -2.88 17.28
N HIS A 186 -1.93 -1.65 16.93
CA HIS A 186 -2.91 -0.60 16.57
C HIS A 186 -3.64 -0.94 15.27
N PHE A 187 -2.98 -1.69 14.40
CA PHE A 187 -3.53 -2.25 13.17
C PHE A 187 -3.66 -3.77 13.26
N ARG A 188 -4.42 -4.34 12.32
CA ARG A 188 -4.62 -5.78 12.20
C ARG A 188 -4.42 -6.18 10.75
N PHE A 189 -3.45 -7.05 10.49
CA PHE A 189 -3.14 -7.49 9.13
C PHE A 189 -4.30 -8.25 8.46
N LYS A 190 -5.02 -9.11 9.19
CA LYS A 190 -6.19 -9.82 8.65
C LYS A 190 -7.34 -9.88 9.64
N TYR A 191 -8.53 -9.47 9.18
CA TYR A 191 -9.75 -9.67 9.95
C TYR A 191 -10.30 -11.10 9.80
N PRO A 192 -11.09 -11.62 10.78
CA PRO A 192 -11.70 -12.94 10.70
C PRO A 192 -12.57 -13.12 9.46
N LEU A 193 -12.47 -14.27 8.77
CA LEU A 193 -13.22 -14.56 7.53
C LEU A 193 -12.82 -13.72 6.30
N SER A 194 -11.67 -13.04 6.32
CA SER A 194 -11.15 -12.32 5.14
C SER A 194 -10.92 -13.22 3.92
N LYS A 195 -10.76 -14.53 4.10
CA LYS A 195 -10.65 -15.51 2.99
C LYS A 195 -11.84 -15.46 2.03
N LEU A 196 -13.03 -15.07 2.49
CA LEU A 196 -14.23 -14.90 1.66
C LEU A 196 -14.08 -13.81 0.58
N LEU A 197 -13.11 -12.90 0.72
CA LEU A 197 -12.78 -11.90 -0.31
C LEU A 197 -12.21 -12.52 -1.59
N TYR A 198 -11.49 -13.64 -1.45
CA TYR A 198 -10.64 -14.17 -2.50
C TYR A 198 -11.21 -15.43 -3.16
N GLU A 199 -12.50 -15.73 -2.95
CA GLU A 199 -13.14 -16.90 -3.54
C GLU A 199 -13.07 -16.87 -5.08
N LYS A 200 -12.63 -18.00 -5.65
CA LYS A 200 -12.49 -18.29 -7.09
C LYS A 200 -11.26 -17.70 -7.81
N GLY A 201 -10.22 -17.25 -7.11
CA GLY A 201 -8.97 -16.78 -7.71
C GLY A 201 -7.72 -17.56 -7.26
N GLU A 202 -6.73 -17.68 -8.15
CA GLU A 202 -5.40 -18.15 -7.78
C GLU A 202 -4.70 -17.10 -6.89
N HIS A 203 -4.20 -17.52 -5.72
CA HIS A 203 -3.44 -16.64 -4.83
C HIS A 203 -2.18 -16.13 -5.54
N TRP A 204 -1.82 -14.85 -5.38
CA TRP A 204 -0.72 -14.23 -6.14
C TRP A 204 0.62 -14.99 -6.02
N LYS A 205 0.93 -15.55 -4.84
CA LYS A 205 2.12 -16.41 -4.62
C LYS A 205 2.19 -17.62 -5.57
N LYS A 206 1.04 -18.16 -5.99
CA LYS A 206 0.96 -19.24 -6.99
C LYS A 206 0.94 -18.65 -8.40
N ALA A 207 0.17 -17.58 -8.61
CA ALA A 207 0.06 -16.92 -9.91
C ALA A 207 1.42 -16.46 -10.46
N GLN A 208 2.32 -15.93 -9.63
CA GLN A 208 3.65 -15.49 -10.10
C GLN A 208 4.55 -16.63 -10.60
N LEU A 209 4.28 -17.89 -10.20
CA LEU A 209 5.01 -19.07 -10.66
C LEU A 209 4.56 -19.50 -12.06
N THR A 210 3.34 -19.17 -12.45
CA THR A 210 2.72 -19.59 -13.71
C THR A 210 2.51 -18.45 -14.69
N LYS A 211 2.54 -17.20 -14.21
CA LYS A 211 2.35 -15.97 -14.97
C LYS A 211 3.41 -14.95 -14.58
N PRO A 212 4.04 -14.28 -15.55
CA PRO A 212 4.92 -13.17 -15.24
C PRO A 212 4.16 -12.01 -14.57
N VAL A 213 4.86 -11.23 -13.75
CA VAL A 213 4.33 -10.04 -13.07
C VAL A 213 3.84 -9.00 -14.07
N LEU A 214 4.52 -8.88 -15.21
CA LEU A 214 4.13 -8.03 -16.33
C LEU A 214 3.52 -8.86 -17.46
N LYS A 215 2.59 -8.29 -18.22
CA LYS A 215 2.04 -8.90 -19.43
C LYS A 215 3.16 -9.06 -20.48
N PRO A 216 3.16 -10.15 -21.27
CA PRO A 216 4.00 -10.25 -22.46
C PRO A 216 3.70 -9.09 -23.43
N GLU A 217 4.73 -8.63 -24.14
CA GLU A 217 4.59 -7.66 -25.24
C GLU A 217 3.82 -8.25 -26.42
#